data_AF-A0A970LJM3-F1
#
_entry.id   AF-A0A970LJM3-F1
#
_cell.length_a   1.000
_cell.length_b   1.000
_cell.length_c   1.000
_cell.angle_alpha   90.00
_cell.angle_beta   90.00
_cell.angle_gamma   90.00
#
_symmetry.space_group_name_H-M   'P 1'
#
loop_
_entity.id
_entity.type
_entity.pdbx_description
1 polymer ?
#
loop_
_entity_poly.entity_id
_entity_poly.type
_entity_poly.pdbx_seq_one_letter_code
_entity_poly.pdbx_strand_id
1 'polypeptide(L)'
;MKIMKCSPQIINRIKRVNGQISGILKMIEQERGCKDLITQLKAAKNSLKKTIRLLAETNLLDSIEEKHNLELINLEKQIDLIVRN
;
A
#
# COMPACT_ATOMS: atom_id res chain seq x y z
N MET A 1 -18.96 5.61 -13.83
CA MET A 1 -18.06 4.59 -13.23
C MET A 1 -16.74 5.29 -12.92
N LYS A 2 -16.52 5.75 -11.68
CA LYS A 2 -15.27 6.42 -11.30
C LYS A 2 -14.17 5.36 -11.35
N ILE A 3 -13.24 5.49 -12.30
CA ILE A 3 -12.05 4.66 -12.35
C ILE A 3 -11.28 4.96 -11.07
N MET A 4 -11.13 3.96 -10.20
CA MET A 4 -10.21 4.01 -9.06
C MET A 4 -8.88 4.58 -9.57
N LYS A 5 -8.59 5.85 -9.25
CA LYS A 5 -7.28 6.44 -9.52
C LYS A 5 -6.33 5.77 -8.52
N CYS A 6 -5.94 4.53 -8.81
CA CYS A 6 -4.83 3.89 -8.14
C CYS A 6 -3.65 4.85 -8.30
N SER A 7 -3.34 5.57 -7.22
CA SER A 7 -2.32 6.60 -7.28
C SER A 7 -1.02 5.94 -7.73
N PRO A 8 -0.15 6.66 -8.47
CA PRO A 8 1.18 6.15 -8.82
C PRO A 8 1.93 5.56 -7.62
N GLN A 9 1.63 6.06 -6.41
CA GLN A 9 2.15 5.53 -5.15
C GLN A 9 1.70 4.09 -4.86
N ILE A 10 0.41 3.75 -5.05
CA ILE A 10 -0.09 2.36 -4.89
C ILE A 10 0.56 1.43 -5.90
N ILE A 11 0.65 1.85 -7.17
CA ILE A 11 1.33 1.06 -8.21
C ILE A 11 2.78 0.76 -7.80
N ASN A 12 3.51 1.78 -7.34
CA ASN A 12 4.90 1.62 -6.89
C ASN A 12 5.02 0.71 -5.65
N ARG A 13 4.04 0.75 -4.74
CA ARG A 13 4.00 -0.16 -3.58
C ARG A 13 3.75 -1.61 -3.99
N ILE A 14 2.82 -1.85 -4.91
CA ILE A 14 2.56 -3.19 -5.43
C ILE A 14 3.77 -3.74 -6.19
N LYS A 15 4.43 -2.92 -7.03
CA LYS A 15 5.69 -3.31 -7.69
C LYS A 15 6.77 -3.71 -6.68
N ARG A 16 6.89 -3.00 -5.56
CA ARG A 16 7.83 -3.37 -4.48
C ARG A 16 7.47 -4.70 -3.83
N VAL A 17 6.20 -4.91 -3.48
CA VAL A 17 5.74 -6.20 -2.92
C VAL A 17 6.02 -7.33 -3.90
N ASN A 18 5.74 -7.13 -5.19
CA ASN A 18 6.04 -8.12 -6.22
C ASN A 18 7.53 -8.49 -6.25
N GLY A 19 8.42 -7.50 -6.21
CA GLY A 19 9.86 -7.73 -6.10
C GLY A 19 10.26 -8.53 -4.85
N GLN A 20 9.61 -8.30 -3.70
CA GLN A 20 9.82 -9.09 -2.49
C GLN A 20 9.39 -10.55 -2.68
N ILE A 21 8.21 -10.79 -3.28
CA ILE A 21 7.72 -12.15 -3.56
C ILE A 21 8.65 -12.88 -4.54
N SER A 22 9.07 -12.24 -5.63
CA SER A 22 10.03 -12.83 -6.57
C SER A 22 11.37 -13.14 -5.90
N GLY A 23 11.84 -12.29 -4.98
CA GLY A 23 13.04 -12.55 -4.20
C GLY A 23 12.91 -13.77 -3.28
N ILE A 24 11.75 -13.92 -2.61
CA ILE A 24 11.47 -15.07 -1.75
C ILE A 24 11.44 -16.37 -2.56
N LEU A 25 10.82 -16.36 -3.75
CA LEU A 25 10.82 -17.52 -4.64
C LEU A 25 12.24 -17.97 -5.00
N LYS A 26 13.11 -17.03 -5.39
CA LYS A 26 14.53 -17.32 -5.65
C LYS A 26 15.25 -17.88 -4.43
N MET A 27 14.93 -17.40 -3.22
CA MET A 27 15.52 -17.95 -1.99
C MET A 27 15.11 -19.40 -1.75
N ILE A 28 13.88 -19.77 -2.12
CA ILE A 28 13.41 -21.16 -2.04
C ILE A 28 14.17 -22.03 -3.05
N GLU A 29 14.30 -21.57 -4.30
CA GLU A 29 15.06 -22.26 -5.36
C GLU A 29 16.55 -22.43 -4.99
N GLN A 30 17.10 -21.51 -4.20
CA GLN A 30 18.47 -21.55 -3.68
C GLN A 30 18.59 -22.31 -2.35
N GLU A 31 17.55 -23.03 -1.92
CA GLU A 31 17.52 -23.82 -0.68
C GLU A 31 17.93 -23.01 0.58
N ARG A 32 17.56 -21.73 0.63
CA ARG A 32 17.86 -20.86 1.78
C ARG A 32 17.12 -21.33 3.03
N GLY A 33 17.74 -21.12 4.18
CA GLY A 33 17.19 -21.55 5.48
C GLY A 33 15.82 -20.95 5.80
N CYS A 34 14.95 -21.75 6.41
CA CYS A 34 13.56 -21.38 6.75
C CYS A 34 13.44 -20.09 7.58
N LYS A 35 14.41 -19.80 8.46
CA LYS A 35 14.40 -18.57 9.28
C LYS A 35 14.54 -17.31 8.43
N ASP A 36 15.37 -17.35 7.39
CA ASP A 36 15.54 -16.24 6.45
C ASP A 36 14.27 -16.04 5.62
N LEU A 37 13.68 -17.13 5.12
CA LEU A 37 12.42 -17.11 4.37
C LEU A 37 11.28 -16.49 5.19
N ILE A 38 11.11 -16.92 6.46
CA ILE A 38 10.11 -16.36 7.37
C ILE A 38 10.32 -14.86 7.56
N THR A 39 11.58 -14.42 7.67
CA THR A 39 11.92 -13.00 7.83
C THR A 39 11.51 -12.20 6.60
N GLN A 40 11.81 -12.69 5.40
CA GLN A 40 11.42 -12.00 4.16
C GLN A 40 9.90 -12.02 3.92
N LEU A 41 9.23 -13.13 4.22
CA LEU A 41 7.77 -13.24 4.17
C LEU A 41 7.10 -12.24 5.13
N LYS A 42 7.63 -12.07 6.35
CA LYS A 42 7.15 -11.04 7.29
C LYS A 42 7.34 -9.64 6.73
N ALA A 43 8.47 -9.36 6.08
CA ALA A 43 8.71 -8.07 5.43
C ALA A 43 7.71 -7.81 4.29
N ALA A 44 7.46 -8.80 3.41
CA ALA A 44 6.47 -8.71 2.35
C ALA A 44 5.04 -8.49 2.90
N LYS A 45 4.66 -9.25 3.94
CA LYS A 45 3.37 -9.09 4.63
C LYS A 45 3.19 -7.67 5.17
N ASN A 46 4.23 -7.12 5.82
CA ASN A 46 4.18 -5.77 6.37
C ASN A 46 4.07 -4.70 5.28
N SER A 47 4.81 -4.85 4.18
CA SER A 47 4.68 -3.97 3.01
C SER A 47 3.26 -4.01 2.44
N LEU A 48 2.69 -5.20 2.28
CA LEU A 48 1.33 -5.38 1.77
C LEU A 48 0.28 -4.77 2.70
N LYS A 49 0.40 -5.00 4.02
CA LYS A 49 -0.49 -4.40 5.04
C LYS A 49 -0.52 -2.87 4.94
N LYS A 50 0.64 -2.23 4.75
CA LYS A 50 0.73 -0.77 4.57
C LYS A 50 0.02 -0.30 3.30
N THR A 51 0.11 -1.08 2.21
CA THR A 51 -0.58 -0.77 0.95
C THR A 51 -2.09 -0.90 1.07
N ILE A 52 -2.56 -1.95 1.76
CA ILE A 52 -3.99 -2.14 2.05
C ILE A 52 -4.54 -0.96 2.85
N ARG A 53 -3.82 -0.52 3.89
CA ARG A 53 -4.22 0.64 4.69
C ARG A 53 -4.38 1.90 3.83
N LEU A 54 -3.40 2.19 2.97
CA LEU A 54 -3.46 3.34 2.07
C LEU A 54 -4.68 3.27 1.14
N LEU A 55 -4.95 2.09 0.56
CA LEU A 55 -6.11 1.90 -0.32
C LEU A 55 -7.43 2.09 0.43
N ALA A 56 -7.51 1.58 1.67
CA ALA A 56 -8.69 1.76 2.52
C ALA A 56 -8.92 3.23 2.87
N GLU A 57 -7.85 3.98 3.18
CA GLU A 57 -7.91 5.42 3.43
C GLU A 57 -8.42 6.17 2.18
N THR A 58 -7.91 5.84 0.99
CA THR A 58 -8.41 6.41 -0.27
C THR A 58 -9.90 6.11 -0.49
N ASN A 59 -10.31 4.85 -0.31
CA ASN A 59 -11.71 4.45 -0.49
C ASN A 59 -12.66 5.14 0.50
N LEU A 60 -12.21 5.35 1.74
CA LEU A 60 -12.96 6.09 2.76
C LEU A 60 -13.21 7.54 2.33
N LEU A 61 -12.18 8.21 1.80
CA LEU A 61 -12.32 9.58 1.29
C LEU A 61 -13.27 9.64 0.09
N ASP A 62 -13.12 8.73 -0.87
CA ASP A 62 -14.02 8.62 -2.03
C ASP A 62 -15.48 8.44 -1.58
N SER A 63 -15.72 7.57 -0.58
CA SER A 63 -17.06 7.32 -0.02
C SER A 63 -17.66 8.57 0.66
N ILE A 64 -16.83 9.39 1.32
CA ILE A 64 -17.26 10.64 1.97
C ILE A 64 -17.61 11.70 0.92
N GLU A 65 -16.77 11.87 -0.11
CA GLU A 65 -17.04 12.79 -1.22
C GLU A 65 -18.38 12.46 -1.88
N GLU A 66 -18.60 11.19 -2.20
CA GLU A 66 -19.83 10.74 -2.85
C GLU A 66 -21.05 10.94 -1.96
N LYS A 67 -20.98 10.55 -0.68
CA LYS A 67 -22.13 10.62 0.24
C LYS A 67 -22.54 12.06 0.56
N HIS A 68 -21.59 12.98 0.65
CA HIS A 68 -21.84 14.37 1.02
C HIS A 68 -21.83 15.34 -0.16
N ASN A 69 -21.65 14.83 -1.39
CA ASN A 69 -21.48 15.62 -2.61
C ASN A 69 -20.42 16.74 -2.44
N LEU A 70 -19.29 16.38 -1.81
CA LEU A 70 -18.18 17.27 -1.52
C LEU A 70 -17.04 17.06 -2.53
N GLU A 71 -16.27 18.11 -2.79
CA GLU A 71 -15.00 18.02 -3.50
C GLU A 71 -13.86 18.30 -2.52
N LEU A 72 -13.17 17.25 -2.05
CA LEU A 72 -12.12 17.38 -1.03
C LEU A 72 -10.79 17.78 -1.68
N ILE A 73 -10.62 19.07 -1.94
CA ILE A 73 -9.41 19.62 -2.57
C ILE A 73 -8.30 19.77 -1.53
N ASN A 74 -7.10 19.23 -1.82
CA ASN A 74 -5.88 19.33 -0.99
C ASN A 74 -5.98 18.71 0.44
N LEU A 75 -6.93 17.81 0.70
CA LEU A 75 -7.09 17.21 2.03
C LEU A 75 -5.84 16.44 2.49
N GLU A 76 -5.15 15.74 1.59
CA GLU A 76 -3.90 15.06 1.91
C GLU A 76 -2.84 16.03 2.47
N LYS A 77 -2.70 17.23 1.87
CA LYS A 77 -1.77 18.27 2.34
C LYS A 77 -2.15 18.82 3.70
N GLN A 78 -3.46 18.97 3.94
CA GLN A 78 -3.99 19.46 5.22
C GLN A 78 -3.77 18.44 6.35
N ILE A 79 -4.00 17.15 6.09
CA ILE A 79 -3.71 16.07 7.06
C ILE A 79 -2.21 16.04 7.38
N ASP A 80 -1.34 16.19 6.38
CA ASP A 80 0.11 16.25 6.59
C ASP A 80 0.52 17.41 7.51
N LEU A 81 -0.12 18.57 7.43
CA LEU A 81 0.14 19.71 8.32
C LEU A 81 -0.27 19.43 9.77
N ILE A 82 -1.35 18.67 9.97
CA ILE A 82 -1.87 18.34 11.30
C ILE A 82 -1.05 17.22 11.96
N VAL A 83 -0.68 16.20 11.19
CA VAL A 83 -0.01 14.98 11.71
C VAL A 83 1.50 15.17 11.86
N ARG A 84 2.12 16.15 11.19
CA ARG A 84 3.56 16.45 11.31
C ARG A 84 3.92 17.50 12.37
N ASN A 85 2.96 17.94 13.19
CA ASN A 85 3.23 18.70 14.43
C ASN A 85 3.48 17.76 15.60
#